data_AF-A0A5C9BQ26-F1
#
_entry.id   AF-A0A5C9BQ26-F1
#
_cell.length_a   1.000
_cell.length_b   1.000
_cell.length_c   1.000
_cell.angle_alpha   90.00
_cell.angle_beta   90.00
_cell.angle_gamma   90.00
#
_symmetry.space_group_name_H-M   'P 1'
#
loop_
_entity.id
_entity.type
_entity.pdbx_description
1 polymer ?
#
loop_
_entity_poly.entity_id
_entity_poly.type
_entity_poly.pdbx_seq_one_letter_code
_entity_poly.pdbx_strand_id
1 'polypeptide(L)'
;AVLHVAYAATLDTIHHHYFRREQAVLPARAMEEIFSDVARKSNVKARWIAVNTQPMSVDHEPEGDFEKQAAAELTAGKGKFEAVENGYFRSASAISLHGGCLSCHHNSSFGPPPRGARYAGLVLSVPIKK
;
A
#
# COMPACT_ATOMS: atom_id res chain seq x y z
N ALA A 1 -1.75 7.76 19.93
CA ALA A 1 -1.31 8.63 18.83
C ALA A 1 -0.76 7.77 17.69
N VAL A 2 -1.59 7.31 16.75
CA VAL A 2 -1.18 6.41 15.64
C VAL A 2 -0.20 7.11 14.70
N LEU A 3 -0.46 8.39 14.41
CA LEU A 3 0.41 9.17 13.54
C LEU A 3 1.83 9.32 14.09
N HIS A 4 1.97 9.50 15.41
CA HIS A 4 3.29 9.52 16.05
C HIS A 4 4.02 8.19 15.87
N VAL A 5 3.33 7.07 16.09
CA VAL A 5 3.89 5.72 15.91
C VAL A 5 4.33 5.51 14.46
N ALA A 6 3.53 5.93 13.49
CA ALA A 6 3.88 5.83 12.07
C ALA A 6 5.15 6.63 11.75
N TYR A 7 5.26 7.89 12.19
CA TYR A 7 6.47 8.69 11.95
C TYR A 7 7.70 8.14 12.65
N ALA A 8 7.58 7.65 13.89
CA ALA A 8 8.68 7.03 14.61
C ALA A 8 9.16 5.75 13.88
N ALA A 9 8.24 4.88 13.46
CA ALA A 9 8.56 3.68 12.70
C ALA A 9 9.23 4.01 11.35
N THR A 10 8.78 5.07 10.66
CA THR A 10 9.44 5.56 9.45
C THR A 10 10.87 5.99 9.71
N LEU A 11 11.11 6.77 10.77
CA LEU A 11 12.45 7.23 11.13
C LEU A 11 13.39 6.07 11.42
N ASP A 12 12.93 5.09 12.22
CA ASP A 12 13.71 3.89 12.55
C ASP A 12 14.07 3.08 11.30
N THR A 13 13.08 2.88 10.42
CA THR A 13 13.26 2.15 9.15
C THR A 13 14.26 2.84 8.24
N ILE A 14 14.21 4.17 8.14
CA ILE A 14 15.15 4.94 7.32
C ILE A 14 16.58 4.84 7.87
N HIS A 15 16.75 4.98 9.19
CA HIS A 15 18.07 4.80 9.82
C HIS A 15 18.62 3.40 9.61
N HIS A 16 17.75 2.38 9.65
CA HIS A 16 18.16 1.00 9.48
C HIS A 16 18.63 0.71 8.04
N HIS A 17 17.82 1.08 7.04
CA HIS A 17 18.03 0.65 5.65
C HIS A 17 18.83 1.62 4.77
N TYR A 18 18.79 2.92 5.07
CA TYR A 18 19.31 3.94 4.13
C TYR A 18 20.44 4.80 4.70
N PHE A 19 20.79 4.65 5.98
CA PHE A 19 21.94 5.36 6.55
C PHE A 19 23.29 4.72 6.16
N ARG A 20 23.32 3.39 5.94
CA ARG A 20 24.51 2.66 5.49
C ARG A 20 24.37 2.26 4.02
N ARG A 21 25.27 2.74 3.17
CA ARG A 21 25.17 2.67 1.69
C ARG A 21 25.14 1.26 1.09
N GLU A 22 25.63 0.24 1.80
CA GLU A 22 25.84 -1.10 1.24
C GLU A 22 24.59 -1.99 1.27
N GLN A 23 23.45 -1.53 1.83
CA GLN A 23 22.29 -2.38 2.11
C GLN A 23 20.93 -1.71 1.79
N ALA A 24 20.88 -0.77 0.85
CA ALA A 24 19.63 -0.09 0.51
C ALA A 24 18.57 -1.10 0.03
N VAL A 25 17.54 -1.34 0.86
CA VAL A 25 16.39 -2.18 0.53
C VAL A 25 15.45 -1.43 -0.41
N LEU A 26 14.60 -2.15 -1.15
CA LEU A 26 13.56 -1.52 -1.96
C LEU A 26 12.62 -0.68 -1.07
N PRO A 27 12.33 0.59 -1.40
CA PRO A 27 11.48 1.45 -0.57
C PRO A 27 10.11 0.86 -0.23
N ALA A 28 9.49 0.14 -1.18
CA ALA A 28 8.21 -0.52 -0.95
C ALA A 28 8.30 -1.60 0.16
N ARG A 29 9.43 -2.33 0.23
CA ARG A 29 9.67 -3.35 1.26
C ARG A 29 9.98 -2.72 2.62
N ALA A 30 10.75 -1.64 2.63
CA ALA A 30 10.97 -0.85 3.85
C ALA A 30 9.64 -0.33 4.43
N MET A 31 8.69 0.08 3.57
CA MET A 31 7.35 0.49 4.02
C MET A 31 6.54 -0.63 4.67
N GLU A 32 6.72 -1.88 4.25
CA GLU A 32 6.02 -3.03 4.86
C GLU A 32 6.52 -3.30 6.29
N GLU A 33 7.79 -3.01 6.58
CA GLU A 33 8.30 -3.04 7.96
C GLU A 33 7.64 -1.96 8.82
N ILE A 34 7.47 -0.74 8.28
CA ILE A 34 6.73 0.33 8.94
C ILE A 34 5.29 -0.13 9.23
N PHE A 35 4.62 -0.80 8.29
CA PHE A 35 3.27 -1.33 8.49
C PHE A 35 3.20 -2.35 9.61
N SER A 36 4.17 -3.28 9.65
CA SER A 36 4.29 -4.26 10.72
C SER A 36 4.49 -3.57 12.07
N ASP A 37 5.38 -2.57 12.14
CA ASP A 37 5.65 -1.80 13.36
C ASP A 37 4.43 -1.04 13.89
N VAL A 38 3.71 -0.36 12.99
CA VAL A 38 2.47 0.34 13.32
C VAL A 38 1.41 -0.64 13.81
N ALA A 39 1.27 -1.79 13.17
CA ALA A 39 0.32 -2.82 13.58
C ALA A 39 0.61 -3.34 14.99
N ARG A 40 1.88 -3.68 15.28
CA ARG A 40 2.29 -4.17 16.62
C ARG A 40 2.06 -3.13 17.73
N LYS A 41 2.25 -1.85 17.42
CA LYS A 41 2.18 -0.75 18.41
C LYS A 41 0.78 -0.13 18.54
N SER A 42 -0.14 -0.36 17.60
CA SER A 42 -1.42 0.37 17.57
C SER A 42 -2.65 -0.42 17.12
N ASN A 43 -2.53 -1.70 16.76
CA ASN A 43 -3.60 -2.52 16.15
C ASN A 43 -4.18 -1.98 14.84
N VAL A 44 -3.59 -0.92 14.26
CA VAL A 44 -3.91 -0.43 12.92
C VAL A 44 -3.11 -1.22 11.91
N LYS A 45 -3.79 -1.88 10.98
CA LYS A 45 -3.14 -2.66 9.91
C LYS A 45 -3.09 -1.83 8.65
N ALA A 46 -1.99 -1.97 7.91
CA ALA A 46 -1.78 -1.37 6.61
C ALA A 46 -1.19 -2.40 5.65
N ARG A 47 -1.61 -2.39 4.38
CA ARG A 47 -0.98 -3.17 3.31
C ARG A 47 -1.20 -2.55 1.94
N TRP A 48 -0.29 -2.87 1.02
CA TRP A 48 -0.42 -2.56 -0.39
C TRP A 48 -1.40 -3.52 -1.08
N ILE A 49 -2.11 -3.01 -2.08
CA ILE A 49 -2.85 -3.83 -3.04
C ILE A 49 -2.59 -3.38 -4.48
N ALA A 50 -2.55 -4.32 -5.40
CA ALA A 50 -2.61 -4.06 -6.83
C ALA A 50 -4.02 -3.64 -7.22
N VAL A 51 -4.15 -2.59 -8.04
CA VAL A 51 -5.46 -2.08 -8.49
C VAL A 51 -5.67 -2.38 -9.96
N ASN A 52 -4.95 -1.69 -10.84
CA ASN A 52 -5.02 -1.90 -12.29
C ASN A 52 -3.62 -2.06 -12.93
N THR A 53 -2.69 -2.59 -12.13
CA THR A 53 -1.33 -2.97 -12.52
C THR A 53 -1.02 -4.36 -11.99
N GLN A 54 0.03 -5.00 -12.52
CA GLN A 54 0.49 -6.27 -11.98
C GLN A 54 0.99 -6.08 -10.54
N PRO A 55 0.70 -7.02 -9.63
CA PRO A 55 1.23 -6.96 -8.28
C PRO A 55 2.76 -7.09 -8.31
N MET A 56 3.46 -6.26 -7.53
CA MET A 56 4.93 -6.32 -7.42
C MET A 56 5.39 -7.42 -6.45
N SER A 57 4.48 -7.90 -5.61
CA SER A 57 4.63 -9.06 -4.74
C SER A 57 3.33 -9.86 -4.76
N VAL A 58 3.38 -11.19 -4.63
CA VAL A 58 2.18 -12.03 -4.45
C VAL A 58 1.33 -11.57 -3.27
N ASP A 59 1.98 -11.01 -2.24
CA ASP A 59 1.33 -10.46 -1.06
C ASP A 59 0.56 -9.17 -1.33
N HIS A 60 0.58 -8.61 -2.55
CA HIS A 60 -0.16 -7.40 -2.93
C HIS A 60 -1.39 -7.71 -3.78
N GLU A 61 -1.69 -8.97 -4.04
CA GLU A 61 -2.95 -9.31 -4.68
C GLU A 61 -4.12 -8.94 -3.76
N PRO A 62 -5.22 -8.35 -4.29
CA PRO A 62 -6.40 -8.07 -3.49
C PRO A 62 -7.02 -9.35 -2.93
N GLU A 63 -7.11 -9.42 -1.60
CA GLU A 63 -7.64 -10.58 -0.88
C GLU A 63 -9.02 -10.32 -0.26
N GLY A 64 -9.87 -11.35 -0.30
CA GLY A 64 -11.24 -11.27 0.20
C GLY A 64 -12.13 -10.28 -0.58
N ASP A 65 -13.36 -10.09 -0.10
CA ASP A 65 -14.37 -9.34 -0.85
C ASP A 65 -14.12 -7.83 -0.81
N PHE A 66 -13.72 -7.30 0.36
CA PHE A 66 -13.42 -5.87 0.51
C PHE A 66 -12.31 -5.39 -0.44
N GLU A 67 -11.18 -6.09 -0.52
CA GLU A 67 -10.04 -5.62 -1.33
C GLU A 67 -10.32 -5.76 -2.81
N LYS A 68 -11.03 -6.82 -3.23
CA LYS A 68 -11.49 -6.99 -4.61
C LYS A 68 -12.44 -5.88 -5.04
N GLN A 69 -13.41 -5.54 -4.18
CA GLN A 69 -14.34 -4.44 -4.44
C GLN A 69 -13.61 -3.09 -4.44
N ALA A 70 -12.70 -2.87 -3.50
CA ALA A 70 -11.85 -1.69 -3.48
C ALA A 70 -11.04 -1.55 -4.78
N ALA A 71 -10.36 -2.61 -5.22
CA ALA A 71 -9.58 -2.58 -6.46
C ALA A 71 -10.45 -2.25 -7.68
N ALA A 72 -11.67 -2.78 -7.76
CA ALA A 72 -12.61 -2.45 -8.83
C ALA A 72 -13.03 -0.96 -8.79
N GLU A 73 -13.36 -0.44 -7.62
CA GLU A 73 -13.78 0.95 -7.43
C GLU A 73 -12.66 1.96 -7.72
N LEU A 74 -11.43 1.64 -7.25
CA LEU A 74 -10.26 2.46 -7.54
C LEU A 74 -9.88 2.39 -9.03
N THR A 75 -10.06 1.24 -9.69
CA THR A 75 -9.88 1.10 -11.15
C THR A 75 -10.87 1.96 -11.94
N ALA A 76 -12.10 2.10 -11.43
CA ALA A 76 -13.12 2.99 -12.01
C ALA A 76 -12.82 4.48 -11.79
N GLY A 77 -11.69 4.83 -11.15
CA GLY A 77 -11.25 6.20 -10.93
C GLY A 77 -11.76 6.83 -9.64
N LYS A 78 -12.41 6.06 -8.75
CA LYS A 78 -12.69 6.56 -7.41
C LYS A 78 -11.38 6.70 -6.64
N GLY A 79 -11.22 7.81 -5.91
CA GLY A 79 -10.01 8.04 -5.10
C GLY A 79 -9.95 7.18 -3.83
N LYS A 80 -11.10 6.68 -3.36
CA LYS A 80 -11.22 5.97 -2.09
C LYS A 80 -12.43 5.03 -2.07
N PHE A 81 -12.32 3.94 -1.32
CA PHE A 81 -13.40 3.04 -0.95
C PHE A 81 -13.33 2.75 0.56
N GLU A 82 -14.46 2.76 1.25
CA GLU A 82 -14.52 2.62 2.71
C GLU A 82 -15.66 1.68 3.11
N ALA A 83 -15.44 0.92 4.17
CA ALA A 83 -16.46 0.09 4.78
C ALA A 83 -16.19 -0.08 6.28
N VAL A 84 -17.24 -0.44 7.02
CA VAL A 84 -17.13 -0.91 8.40
C VAL A 84 -17.52 -2.38 8.42
N GLU A 85 -16.60 -3.24 8.82
CA GLU A 85 -16.83 -4.69 8.89
C GLU A 85 -15.99 -5.30 10.02
N ASN A 86 -16.54 -6.33 10.68
CA ASN A 86 -15.82 -7.12 11.68
C ASN A 86 -15.14 -6.31 12.80
N GLY A 87 -15.72 -5.17 13.20
CA GLY A 87 -15.15 -4.30 14.24
C GLY A 87 -13.99 -3.41 13.76
N TYR A 88 -13.77 -3.31 12.46
CA TYR A 88 -12.80 -2.40 11.84
C TYR A 88 -13.49 -1.43 10.89
N PHE A 89 -13.00 -0.19 10.90
CA PHE A 89 -13.14 0.72 9.78
C PHE A 89 -12.02 0.39 8.79
N ARG A 90 -12.38 0.02 7.57
CA ARG A 90 -11.45 -0.26 6.48
C ARG A 90 -11.54 0.84 5.44
N SER A 91 -10.39 1.33 5.00
CA SER A 91 -10.31 2.27 3.87
C SER A 91 -9.25 1.82 2.88
N ALA A 92 -9.59 1.80 1.59
CA ALA A 92 -8.63 1.67 0.51
C ALA A 92 -8.55 3.00 -0.24
N SER A 93 -7.34 3.57 -0.37
CA SER A 93 -7.12 4.81 -1.13
C SER A 93 -6.23 4.55 -2.34
N ALA A 94 -6.54 5.19 -3.47
CA ALA A 94 -5.73 5.11 -4.68
C ALA A 94 -4.39 5.83 -4.51
N ILE A 95 -3.34 5.19 -5.03
CA ILE A 95 -2.00 5.77 -5.20
C ILE A 95 -1.74 5.87 -6.69
N SER A 96 -1.69 7.08 -7.20
CA SER A 96 -1.41 7.34 -8.62
C SER A 96 0.02 6.92 -8.96
N LEU A 97 0.16 6.05 -9.95
CA LEU A 97 1.44 5.60 -10.49
C LEU A 97 1.77 6.42 -11.74
N HIS A 98 2.78 7.27 -11.63
CA HIS A 98 3.25 8.13 -12.72
C HIS A 98 4.77 8.23 -12.74
N GLY A 99 5.34 8.59 -13.90
CA GLY A 99 6.79 8.76 -14.05
C GLY A 99 7.57 7.51 -13.66
N GLY A 100 8.51 7.65 -12.72
CA GLY A 100 9.39 6.58 -12.28
C GLY A 100 8.67 5.32 -11.74
N CYS A 101 7.48 5.44 -11.16
CA CYS A 101 6.71 4.28 -10.68
C CYS A 101 6.40 3.29 -11.81
N LEU A 102 6.14 3.80 -13.02
CA LEU A 102 5.78 2.96 -14.16
C LEU A 102 6.97 2.16 -14.69
N SER A 103 8.21 2.48 -14.33
CA SER A 103 9.39 1.70 -14.74
C SER A 103 9.35 0.25 -14.22
N CYS A 104 8.74 0.03 -13.06
CA CYS A 104 8.56 -1.31 -12.48
C CYS A 104 7.11 -1.79 -12.61
N HIS A 105 6.13 -0.90 -12.42
CA HIS A 105 4.70 -1.27 -12.45
C HIS A 105 4.12 -1.44 -13.86
N HIS A 106 4.86 -1.06 -14.90
CA HIS A 106 4.55 -1.37 -16.29
C HIS A 106 5.73 -2.15 -16.88
N ASN A 107 5.53 -3.45 -17.05
CA ASN A 107 6.56 -4.28 -17.66
C ASN A 107 6.51 -4.06 -19.19
N SER A 108 7.38 -3.20 -19.70
CA SER A 108 7.49 -2.83 -21.12
C SER A 108 7.77 -4.01 -22.06
N SER A 109 8.16 -5.17 -21.50
CA SER A 109 8.47 -6.39 -22.27
C SER A 109 7.24 -7.11 -22.86
N PHE A 110 6.01 -6.78 -22.44
CA PHE A 110 4.81 -7.56 -22.82
C PHE A 110 3.62 -6.75 -23.35
N GLY A 111 3.76 -5.44 -23.62
CA GLY A 111 2.65 -4.70 -24.24
C GLY A 111 2.85 -3.20 -24.40
N PRO A 112 1.93 -2.54 -25.13
CA PRO A 112 1.97 -1.09 -25.33
C PRO A 112 1.86 -0.33 -23.99
N PRO A 113 2.26 0.95 -23.98
CA PRO A 113 2.11 1.81 -22.80
C PRO A 113 0.68 1.77 -22.24
N PRO A 114 0.50 1.90 -20.92
CA PRO A 114 -0.81 2.03 -20.32
C PRO A 114 -1.62 3.13 -21.00
N ARG A 115 -2.83 2.80 -21.47
CA ARG A 115 -3.82 3.82 -21.77
C ARG A 115 -4.58 4.11 -20.48
N GLY A 116 -4.59 5.38 -20.06
CA GLY A 116 -5.28 5.82 -18.85
C GLY A 116 -4.44 5.76 -17.57
N ALA A 117 -5.02 6.27 -16.48
CA ALA A 117 -4.36 6.36 -15.20
C ALA A 117 -4.09 4.98 -14.59
N ARG A 118 -2.95 4.85 -13.91
CA ARG A 118 -2.53 3.64 -13.21
C ARG A 118 -2.49 3.88 -11.72
N TYR A 119 -2.93 2.86 -10.99
CA TYR A 119 -3.09 2.93 -9.56
C TYR A 119 -2.50 1.69 -8.88
N ALA A 120 -1.91 1.92 -7.71
CA ALA A 120 -1.84 0.97 -6.62
C ALA A 120 -2.84 1.40 -5.54
N GLY A 121 -3.01 0.60 -4.49
CA GLY A 121 -3.86 0.93 -3.36
C GLY A 121 -3.13 0.77 -2.03
N LEU A 122 -3.50 1.61 -1.06
CA LEU A 122 -3.17 1.41 0.35
C LEU A 122 -4.46 1.08 1.09
N VAL A 123 -4.51 -0.12 1.67
CA VAL A 123 -5.59 -0.54 2.56
C VAL A 123 -5.18 -0.26 4.00
N LEU A 124 -6.02 0.44 4.73
CA LEU A 124 -5.92 0.67 6.17
C LEU A 124 -7.08 -0.01 6.86
N SER A 125 -6.82 -0.68 7.99
CA SER A 125 -7.85 -1.24 8.87
C SER A 125 -7.63 -0.72 10.28
N VAL A 126 -8.59 0.06 10.78
CA VAL A 126 -8.56 0.75 12.07
C VAL A 126 -9.65 0.17 12.97
N PRO A 127 -9.33 -0.33 14.19
CA PRO A 127 -10.36 -0.86 15.09
C PRO A 127 -11.32 0.26 15.53
N ILE A 128 -12.63 0.00 15.47
CA ILE A 128 -13.68 0.98 15.82
C ILE A 128 -14.16 0.88 17.28
N LYS A 129 -13.53 0.04 18.10
CA LYS A 129 -13.73 -0.03 19.56
C LYS A 129 -12.38 -0.22 20.25
N LYS A 130 -12.22 0.41 21.43
CA LYS A 130 -11.05 0.27 22.30
C LYS A 130 -11.01 -1.10 22.95
#